data_AF-A0A1F6D822-F1
#
_entry.id   AF-A0A1F6D822-F1
#
_cell.length_a   1.000
_cell.length_b   1.000
_cell.length_c   1.000
_cell.angle_alpha   90.00
_cell.angle_beta   90.00
_cell.angle_gamma   90.00
#
_symmetry.space_group_name_H-M   'P 1'
#
loop_
_entity.id
_entity.type
_entity.pdbx_description
1 polymer ?
#
loop_
_entity_poly.entity_id
_entity_poly.type
_entity_poly.pdbx_seq_one_letter_code
_entity_poly.pdbx_strand_id
1 'polypeptide(L)' 'MTTALKQEIKRFARESVRKVLTTEMMRLRATLLSTVSKKEQQNIERLYKKPSGKAVRSVRVRV' A
#
# COMPACT_ATOMS: atom_id res chain seq x y z
N MET A 1 13.39 -38.13 0.49
CA MET A 1 13.72 -37.08 1.48
C MET A 1 14.23 -35.80 0.80
N THR A 2 15.21 -35.87 -0.11
CA THR A 2 15.81 -34.69 -0.79
C THR A 2 14.86 -33.96 -1.75
N THR A 3 13.93 -34.66 -2.40
CA THR A 3 12.97 -34.09 -3.36
C THR A 3 11.87 -33.26 -2.69
N ALA A 4 11.36 -33.70 -1.54
CA ALA A 4 10.33 -32.98 -0.78
C ALA A 4 10.88 -31.65 -0.24
N LEU A 5 12.07 -31.68 0.37
CA LEU A 5 12.75 -30.47 0.85
C LEU A 5 13.01 -29.47 -0.29
N LYS A 6 13.44 -29.94 -1.46
CA LYS A 6 13.65 -29.09 -2.64
C LYS A 6 12.35 -28.42 -3.12
N GLN A 7 11.23 -29.13 -3.06
CA GLN A 7 9.91 -28.57 -3.42
C GLN A 7 9.45 -27.52 -2.39
N GLU A 8 9.70 -27.77 -1.11
CA GLU A 8 9.35 -26.85 -0.02
C GLU A 8 10.15 -25.55 -0.08
N ILE A 9 11.47 -25.65 -0.32
CA ILE A 9 12.34 -24.48 -0.53
C ILE A 9 11.87 -23.66 -1.74
N LYS A 10 11.53 -24.33 -2.86
CA LYS A 10 11.03 -23.65 -4.07
C LYS A 10 9.69 -22.94 -3.81
N ARG A 11 8.80 -23.57 -3.04
CA ARG A 11 7.52 -23.00 -2.66
C ARG A 11 7.71 -21.78 -1.75
N PHE A 12 8.55 -21.91 -0.73
CA PHE A 12 8.89 -20.82 0.18
C PHE A 12 9.47 -19.61 -0.54
N ALA A 13 10.40 -19.83 -1.48
CA ALA A 13 10.98 -18.77 -2.30
C ALA A 13 9.92 -18.05 -3.14
N ARG A 14 9.02 -18.80 -3.80
CA ARG A 14 7.91 -18.21 -4.57
C ARG A 14 6.96 -17.39 -3.70
N GLU A 15 6.56 -17.92 -2.55
CA GLU A 15 5.65 -17.23 -1.64
C GLU A 15 6.29 -15.95 -1.09
N SER A 16 7.58 -15.99 -0.78
CA SER A 16 8.34 -14.82 -0.31
C SER A 16 8.38 -13.71 -1.36
N VAL A 17 8.73 -14.05 -2.60
CA VAL A 17 8.75 -13.08 -3.72
C VAL A 17 7.35 -12.52 -3.98
N ARG A 18 6.32 -13.38 -3.97
CA ARG A 18 4.92 -12.95 -4.17
C ARG A 18 4.47 -11.97 -3.09
N LYS A 19 4.82 -12.21 -1.82
CA LYS A 19 4.49 -11.32 -0.71
C LYS A 19 5.15 -9.95 -0.91
N VAL A 20 6.44 -9.91 -1.18
CA VAL A 20 7.18 -8.65 -1.41
C VAL A 20 6.58 -7.86 -2.56
N LEU A 21 6.34 -8.51 -3.72
CA LEU A 21 5.70 -7.85 -4.86
C LEU A 21 4.31 -7.29 -4.54
N THR A 22 3.50 -8.04 -3.78
CA THR A 22 2.17 -7.58 -3.39
C THR A 22 2.23 -6.35 -2.48
N THR A 23 3.15 -6.34 -1.53
CA THR A 23 3.38 -5.19 -0.63
C THR A 23 3.87 -3.97 -1.40
N GLU A 24 4.85 -4.13 -2.30
CA GLU A 24 5.35 -3.03 -3.12
C GLU A 24 4.28 -2.50 -4.08
N MET A 25 3.48 -3.37 -4.70
CA MET A 25 2.33 -2.94 -5.52
C MET A 25 1.29 -2.17 -4.69
N MET A 26 1.03 -2.57 -3.44
CA MET A 26 0.14 -1.80 -2.55
C MET A 26 0.71 -0.41 -2.25
N ARG A 27 2.02 -0.30 -2.00
CA ARG A 27 2.69 1.01 -1.80
C ARG A 27 2.63 1.89 -3.05
N LEU A 28 2.85 1.30 -4.22
CA LEU A 28 2.70 1.98 -5.51
C LEU A 28 1.26 2.44 -5.75
N ARG A 29 0.27 1.61 -5.43
CA ARG A 29 -1.14 2.00 -5.52
C ARG A 29 -1.46 3.13 -4.54
N ALA A 30 -0.98 3.08 -3.31
CA ALA A 30 -1.18 4.14 -2.32
C ALA A 30 -0.56 5.48 -2.75
N THR A 31 0.61 5.45 -3.38
CA THR A 31 1.26 6.65 -3.93
C THR A 31 0.54 7.20 -5.16
N LEU A 32 -0.12 6.36 -5.96
CA LEU A 32 -0.97 6.82 -7.08
C LEU A 32 -2.37 7.28 -6.64
N LEU A 33 -2.88 6.73 -5.52
CA LEU A 33 -4.16 7.09 -4.91
C LEU A 33 -4.19 8.53 -4.38
N SER A 34 -3.05 9.22 -4.25
CA SER A 34 -3.00 10.63 -3.85
C SER A 34 -3.58 11.60 -4.89
N THR A 35 -4.19 11.11 -5.96
CA THR A 35 -4.76 11.93 -7.04
C THR A 35 -6.29 11.96 -7.03
N VAL A 36 -6.92 11.83 -5.86
CA VAL A 36 -8.34 12.19 -5.74
C VAL A 36 -8.50 13.70 -5.91
N SER A 37 -9.49 14.12 -6.68
CA SER A 37 -9.76 15.54 -6.85
C SER A 37 -10.11 16.17 -5.49
N LYS A 38 -9.83 17.47 -5.30
CA LYS A 38 -10.20 18.16 -4.04
C LYS A 38 -11.69 18.00 -3.70
N LYS A 39 -12.55 17.96 -4.71
CA LYS A 39 -14.00 17.76 -4.58
C LYS A 39 -14.33 16.37 -4.07
N GLU A 40 -13.64 15.35 -4.58
CA GLU A 40 -13.79 13.96 -4.16
C GLU A 40 -13.28 13.75 -2.74
N GLN A 41 -12.11 14.30 -2.40
CA GLN A 41 -11.57 14.28 -1.04
C GLN A 41 -12.53 14.94 -0.03
N GLN A 42 -13.14 16.09 -0.37
CA GLN A 42 -14.14 16.74 0.47
C GLN A 42 -15.40 15.88 0.65
N ASN A 43 -15.84 15.19 -0.41
CA ASN A 43 -16.99 14.30 -0.33
C ASN A 43 -16.69 13.07 0.56
N ILE A 44 -15.50 12.50 0.44
CA ILE A 44 -15.02 11.40 1.30
C ILE A 44 -14.98 11.85 2.76
N GLU A 45 -14.43 13.02 3.05
CA GLU A 45 -14.39 13.57 4.42
C GLU A 45 -15.79 13.82 4.99
N ARG A 46 -16.74 14.27 4.17
CA ARG A 46 -18.14 14.47 4.55
C ARG A 46 -18.84 13.14 4.86
N LEU A 47 -18.65 12.12 4.02
CA LEU A 47 -19.34 10.83 4.10
C LEU A 47 -18.80 9.94 5.22
N TYR A 48 -17.47 9.88 5.37
CA TYR A 48 -16.83 8.92 6.26
C TYR A 48 -16.32 9.52 7.58
N LYS A 49 -16.46 10.84 7.74
CA LYS A 49 -15.82 11.65 8.79
C LYS A 49 -14.29 11.54 8.71
N LYS A 50 -13.60 12.68 8.85
CA LYS A 50 -12.14 12.71 8.79
C LYS A 50 -11.57 11.71 9.82
N PRO A 51 -10.76 10.71 9.43
CA PRO A 51 -10.08 9.90 10.43
C PRO A 51 -9.28 10.87 11.29
N SER A 52 -9.47 10.80 12.61
CA SER A 52 -8.83 11.68 13.59
C SER A 52 -7.34 11.36 13.72
N GLY A 53 -6.61 11.39 12.62
CA GLY A 53 -5.15 11.45 12.65
C GLY A 53 -4.78 12.83 13.13
N LYS A 54 -4.24 12.94 14.35
CA LYS A 54 -3.44 14.10 14.79
C LYS A 54 -2.67 14.61 13.59
N ALA A 55 -2.99 15.83 13.15
CA ALA A 55 -2.50 16.39 11.90
C ALA A 55 -0.98 16.24 11.79
N VAL A 56 -0.52 15.25 11.03
CA VAL A 56 0.89 15.20 10.63
C VAL A 56 1.05 16.40 9.71
N ARG A 57 1.78 17.40 10.21
CA ARG A 57 1.97 18.72 9.59
C ARG A 57 2.19 18.55 8.08
N SER A 58 1.19 18.94 7.29
CA SER A 58 1.31 18.98 5.84
C SER A 58 2.30 20.09 5.49
N VAL A 59 3.53 19.70 5.15
CA VAL A 59 4.52 20.64 4.61
C VAL A 59 4.14 20.91 3.15
N ARG A 60 3.72 22.15 2.85
CA ARG A 60 3.62 22.60 1.46
C ARG A 60 5.02 22.74 0.91
N VAL A 61 5.42 21.81 0.05
CA VAL A 61 6.56 22.02 -0.84
C VAL A 61 6.07 22.90 -1.99
N ARG A 62 6.61 24.12 -2.10
CA ARG A 62 6.50 24.92 -3.33
C ARG A 62 7.60 24.42 -4.26
N VAL A 63 7.22 24.03 -5.47
CA VAL A 63 8.13 23.89 -6.61
C VAL A 63 8.43 25.28 -7.14
#